data_AF-A0A212CGD7-F1
#
_entry.id   AF-A0A212CGD7-F1
#
_cell.length_a   1.000
_cell.length_b   1.000
_cell.length_c   1.000
_cell.angle_alpha   90.00
_cell.angle_beta   90.00
_cell.angle_gamma   90.00
#
_symmetry.space_group_name_H-M   'P 1'
#
loop_
_entity.id
_entity.type
_entity.pdbx_description
1 polymer ?
#
loop_
_entity_poly.entity_id
_entity_poly.type
_entity_poly.pdbx_seq_one_letter_code
_entity_poly.pdbx_strand_id
1 'polypeptide(L)'
;GRTPRRRRRKRAPSSLKRGGDGLPQTLGSPRSSRFIPQPQVPPAQPPQHPRFSSLRGAAESLRPRYQLGDMATPNGPRVPCSQAAIARALLFGLVLIQVAGVAGTTDVVKAYNITWKSTNFKTILEWEPKPINSLYTVQISPRLGNWKNKCFYTTNTECDVTDEIVKNVKETYLARVLSYPADITSYAVEPPFTNSPEFTPYLETNLGQPIIQSFEQVGTKLNVTVHDARTLVRANSTFLSLRDVFGKDLNYTLYYWKASSTGKKKATTNTNGFLIDVDKGENYCFHVQAVILSRRANQKSPESPIACTSHEKVLSTELFLIIGIVMLVIIIFIVVLSVSLHKCRKARAGPSGKENAPLNAA
;
A
#
# COMPACT_ATOMS: atom_id res chain seq x y z
N GLY A 1 15.73 34.32 62.28
CA GLY A 1 16.58 35.29 61.56
C GLY A 1 17.58 34.51 60.71
N ARG A 2 17.77 34.75 59.41
CA ARG A 2 18.42 35.94 58.78
C ARG A 2 19.71 36.28 59.53
N THR A 3 20.94 36.27 59.00
CA THR A 3 21.57 36.40 57.65
C THR A 3 23.12 36.25 57.90
N PRO A 4 24.11 36.48 56.98
CA PRO A 4 24.06 36.84 55.56
C PRO A 4 25.04 36.10 54.60
N ARG A 5 24.76 36.36 53.31
CA ARG A 5 25.56 36.21 52.07
C ARG A 5 27.00 36.73 52.15
N ARG A 6 27.89 36.13 51.34
CA ARG A 6 28.92 36.87 50.58
C ARG A 6 29.16 36.28 49.19
N ARG A 7 28.90 37.11 48.17
CA ARG A 7 29.24 36.92 46.75
C ARG A 7 30.74 37.17 46.54
N ARG A 8 31.39 36.41 45.64
CA ARG A 8 32.58 36.86 44.90
C ARG A 8 32.37 36.64 43.40
N ARG A 9 32.84 37.62 42.63
CA ARG A 9 32.62 37.84 41.19
C ARG A 9 33.99 38.08 40.56
N LYS A 10 34.10 37.79 39.25
CA LYS A 10 35.20 38.10 38.29
C LYS A 10 36.37 37.08 38.33
N ARG A 11 36.96 36.64 37.21
CA ARG A 11 37.37 37.36 35.99
C ARG A 11 37.66 36.37 34.84
N ALA A 12 37.47 36.81 33.60
CA ALA A 12 37.99 36.18 32.37
C ALA A 12 39.37 36.75 31.99
N PRO A 13 40.10 36.09 31.07
CA PRO A 13 40.80 36.74 29.95
C PRO A 13 40.52 36.01 28.61
N SER A 14 40.05 36.67 27.55
CA SER A 14 40.77 37.42 26.49
C SER A 14 41.48 36.57 25.43
N SER A 15 40.91 36.67 24.22
CA SER A 15 41.39 36.45 22.84
C SER A 15 42.89 36.49 22.50
N LEU A 16 43.30 35.70 21.49
CA LEU A 16 44.31 36.10 20.50
C LEU A 16 44.09 35.43 19.12
N LYS A 17 44.01 36.28 18.08
CA LYS A 17 44.51 36.27 16.67
C LYS A 17 44.91 34.93 16.00
N ARG A 18 45.00 34.77 14.66
CA ARG A 18 44.64 35.44 13.39
C ARG A 18 45.55 34.75 12.35
N GLY A 19 45.04 34.38 11.17
CA GLY A 19 45.82 33.95 9.99
C GLY A 19 44.99 32.95 9.17
N GLY A 20 44.55 33.20 7.94
CA GLY A 20 44.98 34.16 6.92
C GLY A 20 45.75 33.43 5.82
N ASP A 21 45.27 33.57 4.57
CA ASP A 21 45.85 33.17 3.28
C ASP A 21 45.46 31.76 2.79
N GLY A 22 44.97 31.51 1.57
CA GLY A 22 44.73 32.29 0.34
C GLY A 22 44.46 31.25 -0.77
N LEU A 23 43.46 31.38 -1.65
CA LEU A 23 43.55 31.75 -3.09
C LEU A 23 42.44 30.96 -3.86
N PRO A 24 42.13 31.23 -5.15
CA PRO A 24 41.41 32.37 -5.71
C PRO A 24 40.03 32.01 -6.30
N GLN A 25 39.18 33.02 -6.43
CA GLN A 25 38.00 33.01 -7.29
C GLN A 25 38.41 33.30 -8.75
N THR A 26 37.84 32.55 -9.70
CA THR A 26 37.82 32.91 -11.13
C THR A 26 36.39 33.00 -11.64
N LEU A 27 36.15 34.12 -12.32
CA LEU A 27 34.97 34.52 -13.07
C LEU A 27 34.57 33.48 -14.13
N GLY A 28 33.26 33.22 -14.26
CA GLY A 28 32.67 32.48 -15.37
C GLY A 28 31.21 32.92 -15.60
N SER A 29 31.01 33.69 -16.67
CA SER A 29 29.77 34.34 -17.13
C SER A 29 28.59 33.38 -17.39
N PRO A 30 27.32 33.85 -17.34
CA PRO A 30 26.14 33.00 -17.50
C PRO A 30 25.80 32.74 -18.98
N ARG A 31 25.59 31.46 -19.34
CA ARG A 31 25.07 31.07 -20.66
C ARG A 31 23.55 31.21 -20.74
N SER A 32 23.13 32.21 -21.50
CA SER A 32 22.06 32.19 -22.51
C SER A 32 20.95 31.15 -22.35
N SER A 33 19.83 31.58 -21.77
CA SER A 33 18.51 30.95 -21.87
C SER A 33 17.99 31.04 -23.32
N ARG A 34 17.87 29.90 -24.01
CA ARG A 34 17.10 29.79 -25.25
C ARG A 34 15.61 29.74 -24.90
N PHE A 35 14.88 30.77 -25.33
CA PHE A 35 13.44 30.76 -25.50
C PHE A 35 13.05 29.70 -26.54
N ILE A 36 12.17 28.77 -26.17
CA ILE A 36 11.42 27.92 -27.09
C ILE A 36 10.03 28.55 -27.23
N PRO A 37 9.57 28.97 -28.42
CA PRO A 37 8.21 29.48 -28.60
C PRO A 37 7.19 28.33 -28.51
N GLN A 38 6.14 28.51 -27.71
CA GLN A 38 4.96 27.64 -27.75
C GLN A 38 4.18 27.85 -29.08
N PRO A 39 3.63 26.79 -29.69
CA PRO A 39 2.68 26.94 -30.79
C PRO A 39 1.36 27.51 -30.28
N GLN A 40 0.92 28.64 -30.84
CA GLN A 40 -0.42 29.20 -30.63
C GLN A 40 -1.47 28.28 -31.27
N VAL A 41 -2.42 27.81 -30.46
CA VAL A 41 -3.63 27.12 -30.92
C VAL A 41 -4.73 28.17 -31.17
N PRO A 42 -5.33 28.25 -32.36
CA PRO A 42 -6.43 29.19 -32.62
C PRO A 42 -7.72 28.77 -31.89
N PRO A 43 -8.57 29.73 -31.48
CA PRO A 43 -9.79 29.43 -30.72
C PRO A 43 -10.85 28.76 -31.60
N ALA A 44 -11.43 27.67 -31.10
CA ALA A 44 -12.56 26.98 -31.72
C ALA A 44 -13.84 27.83 -31.66
N GLN A 45 -14.50 28.00 -32.80
CA GLN A 45 -15.81 28.66 -32.93
C GLN A 45 -16.94 27.82 -32.30
N PRO A 46 -17.97 28.44 -31.70
CA PRO A 46 -19.13 27.73 -31.16
C PRO A 46 -20.06 27.21 -32.28
N PRO A 47 -20.73 26.06 -32.09
CA PRO A 47 -21.60 25.47 -33.10
C PRO A 47 -22.91 26.25 -33.27
N GLN A 48 -23.31 26.41 -34.53
CA GLN A 48 -24.55 27.03 -34.97
C GLN A 48 -25.76 26.13 -34.70
N HIS A 49 -26.85 26.71 -34.17
CA HIS A 49 -28.17 26.07 -34.07
C HIS A 49 -28.85 25.94 -35.44
N PRO A 50 -29.45 24.80 -35.78
CA PRO A 50 -30.34 24.72 -36.93
C PRO A 50 -31.76 25.24 -36.60
N ARG A 51 -32.18 26.29 -37.33
CA ARG A 51 -33.58 26.64 -37.60
C ARG A 51 -34.11 25.75 -38.73
N PHE A 52 -35.23 25.07 -38.52
CA PHE A 52 -36.19 24.67 -39.56
C PHE A 52 -37.58 24.66 -38.90
N SER A 53 -38.41 25.69 -39.10
CA SER A 53 -39.28 26.00 -40.24
C SER A 53 -40.66 25.33 -40.14
N SER A 54 -41.63 26.22 -39.98
CA SER A 54 -43.08 26.03 -40.05
C SER A 54 -43.53 25.25 -41.28
N LEU A 55 -44.47 24.31 -41.07
CA LEU A 55 -45.40 23.87 -42.10
C LEU A 55 -46.83 24.21 -41.63
N ARG A 56 -47.38 25.22 -42.30
CA ARG A 56 -48.75 25.68 -42.25
C ARG A 56 -49.46 25.03 -43.44
N GLY A 57 -50.51 24.25 -43.18
CA GLY A 57 -51.40 23.70 -44.20
C GLY A 57 -52.85 23.89 -43.76
N ALA A 58 -53.55 24.82 -44.41
CA ALA A 58 -55.01 24.94 -44.46
C ALA A 58 -55.56 23.88 -45.46
N ALA A 59 -56.85 23.56 -45.64
CA ALA A 59 -58.15 24.08 -45.23
C ALA A 59 -59.21 22.98 -45.50
N GLU A 60 -60.50 23.36 -45.37
CA GLU A 60 -61.75 22.70 -45.83
C GLU A 60 -62.42 21.72 -44.86
N SER A 61 -63.52 22.08 -44.16
CA SER A 61 -64.83 22.63 -44.56
C SER A 61 -65.75 21.62 -45.25
N LEU A 62 -66.67 21.03 -44.47
CA LEU A 62 -68.02 20.69 -44.93
C LEU A 62 -68.95 20.52 -43.72
N ARG A 63 -69.85 21.49 -43.54
CA ARG A 63 -71.13 21.31 -42.83
C ARG A 63 -72.18 20.76 -43.81
N PRO A 64 -73.27 20.17 -43.29
CA PRO A 64 -74.58 20.55 -43.81
C PRO A 64 -75.58 21.00 -42.73
N ARG A 65 -76.65 21.60 -43.25
CA ARG A 65 -77.73 22.39 -42.63
C ARG A 65 -78.79 21.59 -41.85
N TYR A 66 -79.44 22.33 -40.96
CA TYR A 66 -80.72 22.16 -40.28
C TYR A 66 -81.85 21.45 -41.05
N GLN A 67 -82.69 20.72 -40.30
CA GLN A 67 -84.15 20.83 -40.33
C GLN A 67 -84.75 20.52 -38.95
N LEU A 68 -85.75 21.31 -38.58
CA LEU A 68 -86.55 21.27 -37.34
C LEU A 68 -87.87 20.56 -37.68
N GLY A 69 -88.28 19.57 -36.89
CA GLY A 69 -89.53 18.83 -37.07
C GLY A 69 -90.19 18.55 -35.73
N ASP A 70 -91.48 18.85 -35.67
CA ASP A 70 -92.34 18.98 -34.49
C ASP A 70 -92.62 17.70 -33.69
N MET A 71 -92.73 17.92 -32.38
CA MET A 71 -93.77 17.49 -31.43
C MET A 71 -94.35 16.06 -31.52
N ALA A 72 -93.99 15.21 -30.55
CA ALA A 72 -94.92 14.26 -29.91
C ALA A 72 -94.36 13.78 -28.56
N THR A 73 -95.00 14.18 -27.46
CA THR A 73 -94.84 13.55 -26.14
C THR A 73 -95.86 12.41 -26.02
N PRO A 74 -95.47 11.24 -25.52
CA PRO A 74 -96.38 10.47 -24.67
C PRO A 74 -95.76 10.14 -23.31
N ASN A 75 -96.66 10.18 -22.34
CA ASN A 75 -96.42 10.06 -20.90
C ASN A 75 -96.02 8.65 -20.46
N GLY A 76 -95.06 8.61 -19.53
CA GLY A 76 -94.99 7.66 -18.41
C GLY A 76 -93.96 6.52 -18.52
N PRO A 77 -93.52 5.90 -17.40
CA PRO A 77 -93.46 6.38 -16.01
C PRO A 77 -92.01 6.65 -15.57
N ARG A 78 -91.87 7.50 -14.54
CA ARG A 78 -90.59 7.77 -13.85
C ARG A 78 -90.07 6.48 -13.20
N VAL A 79 -89.00 5.93 -13.76
CA VAL A 79 -88.10 5.00 -13.06
C VAL A 79 -87.09 5.87 -12.29
N PRO A 80 -86.84 5.65 -10.98
CA PRO A 80 -85.79 6.37 -10.28
C PRO A 80 -84.45 5.86 -10.82
N CYS A 81 -83.81 6.66 -11.68
CA CYS A 81 -82.46 6.36 -12.12
C CYS A 81 -81.54 6.49 -10.90
N SER A 82 -80.93 5.39 -10.54
CA SER A 82 -80.18 5.24 -9.30
C SER A 82 -79.00 6.21 -9.26
N GLN A 83 -78.93 6.97 -8.18
CA GLN A 83 -77.80 7.82 -7.78
C GLN A 83 -76.46 7.05 -7.69
N ALA A 84 -76.49 5.73 -7.85
CA ALA A 84 -75.36 4.82 -7.87
C ALA A 84 -74.58 4.80 -9.20
N ALA A 85 -75.17 5.18 -10.35
CA ALA A 85 -74.48 5.12 -11.64
C ALA A 85 -73.50 6.30 -11.82
N ILE A 86 -73.89 7.50 -11.38
CA ILE A 86 -73.06 8.72 -11.46
C ILE A 86 -71.92 8.68 -10.45
N ALA A 87 -72.19 8.15 -9.24
CA ALA A 87 -71.16 7.95 -8.22
C ALA A 87 -70.10 6.91 -8.65
N ARG A 88 -70.51 5.84 -9.35
CA ARG A 88 -69.56 4.83 -9.87
C ARG A 88 -68.71 5.36 -11.02
N ALA A 89 -69.26 6.16 -11.94
CA ALA A 89 -68.48 6.77 -13.02
C ALA A 89 -67.47 7.80 -12.52
N LEU A 90 -67.81 8.59 -11.50
CA LEU A 90 -66.88 9.52 -10.84
C LEU A 90 -65.81 8.79 -10.02
N LEU A 91 -66.15 7.66 -9.37
CA LEU A 91 -65.17 6.82 -8.67
C LEU A 91 -64.19 6.15 -9.64
N PHE A 92 -64.64 5.66 -10.80
CA PHE A 92 -63.72 5.13 -11.82
C PHE A 92 -62.87 6.23 -12.48
N GLY A 93 -63.40 7.45 -12.62
CA GLY A 93 -62.64 8.63 -13.05
C GLY A 93 -61.57 9.07 -12.04
N LEU A 94 -61.85 9.02 -10.73
CA LEU A 94 -60.85 9.31 -9.69
C LEU A 94 -59.83 8.19 -9.50
N VAL A 95 -60.20 6.93 -9.71
CA VAL A 95 -59.27 5.79 -9.65
C VAL A 95 -58.28 5.82 -10.82
N LEU A 96 -58.66 6.34 -11.99
CA LEU A 96 -57.76 6.49 -13.12
C LEU A 96 -56.85 7.73 -13.05
N ILE A 97 -57.16 8.71 -12.21
CA ILE A 97 -56.29 9.88 -11.96
C ILE A 97 -55.20 9.57 -10.91
N GLN A 98 -55.36 8.51 -10.09
CA GLN A 98 -54.34 8.08 -9.12
C GLN A 98 -53.21 7.22 -9.74
N VAL A 99 -53.23 6.93 -11.04
CA VAL A 99 -52.19 6.14 -11.73
C VAL A 99 -51.36 7.00 -12.72
N ALA A 100 -51.64 8.30 -12.82
CA ALA A 100 -50.81 9.22 -13.58
C ALA A 100 -49.74 9.84 -12.67
N GLY A 101 -48.56 9.21 -12.66
CA GLY A 101 -47.33 9.90 -12.27
C GLY A 101 -46.68 9.46 -10.96
N VAL A 102 -46.38 8.17 -10.80
CA VAL A 102 -45.02 7.87 -10.32
C VAL A 102 -44.12 8.07 -11.53
N ALA A 103 -43.74 9.32 -11.79
CA ALA A 103 -42.49 9.56 -12.49
C ALA A 103 -41.45 8.87 -11.63
N GLY A 104 -40.97 7.71 -12.06
CA GLY A 104 -39.88 7.01 -11.42
C GLY A 104 -38.68 7.94 -11.44
N THR A 105 -38.53 8.76 -10.40
CA THR A 105 -37.21 9.21 -10.00
C THR A 105 -36.48 7.92 -9.73
N THR A 106 -35.64 7.48 -10.66
CA THR A 106 -34.56 6.54 -10.35
C THR A 106 -33.70 7.28 -9.34
N ASP A 107 -34.11 7.23 -8.07
CA ASP A 107 -33.45 7.96 -6.99
C ASP A 107 -32.12 7.24 -6.80
N VAL A 108 -31.07 7.84 -7.34
CA VAL A 108 -29.75 7.25 -7.33
C VAL A 108 -29.29 7.26 -5.88
N VAL A 109 -29.23 6.05 -5.31
CA VAL A 109 -28.81 5.87 -3.92
C VAL A 109 -27.39 6.39 -3.76
N LYS A 110 -27.21 7.32 -2.81
CA LYS A 110 -25.91 7.86 -2.43
C LYS A 110 -25.03 6.77 -1.85
N ALA A 111 -23.75 6.80 -2.20
CA ALA A 111 -22.75 6.04 -1.48
C ALA A 111 -22.74 6.39 0.02
N TYR A 112 -22.46 5.43 0.89
CA TYR A 112 -22.33 5.60 2.33
C TYR A 112 -21.21 4.69 2.88
N ASN A 113 -20.91 4.79 4.18
CA ASN A 113 -19.83 4.03 4.83
C ASN A 113 -18.46 4.19 4.14
N ILE A 114 -18.17 5.41 3.65
CA ILE A 114 -16.90 5.70 2.97
C ILE A 114 -15.74 5.57 3.96
N THR A 115 -14.81 4.66 3.66
CA THR A 115 -13.72 4.27 4.56
C THR A 115 -12.38 4.30 3.82
N TRP A 116 -11.34 4.73 4.53
CA TRP A 116 -9.96 4.71 4.03
C TRP A 116 -9.26 3.41 4.43
N LYS A 117 -8.75 2.66 3.44
CA LYS A 117 -7.83 1.54 3.65
C LYS A 117 -6.44 1.96 3.20
N SER A 118 -5.54 2.19 4.16
CA SER A 118 -4.18 2.64 3.85
C SER A 118 -3.11 1.87 4.60
N THR A 119 -2.15 1.30 3.87
CA THR A 119 -0.97 0.61 4.42
C THR A 119 0.27 0.99 3.62
N ASN A 120 1.34 1.43 4.27
CA ASN A 120 2.57 1.89 3.62
C ASN A 120 2.33 2.88 2.45
N PHE A 121 1.38 3.79 2.62
CA PHE A 121 0.94 4.77 1.62
C PHE A 121 0.30 4.19 0.35
N LYS A 122 -0.02 2.88 0.31
CA LYS A 122 -1.02 2.36 -0.63
C LYS A 122 -2.39 2.67 -0.04
N THR A 123 -3.19 3.49 -0.70
CA THR A 123 -4.45 4.01 -0.17
C THR A 123 -5.61 3.75 -1.13
N ILE A 124 -6.58 3.00 -0.65
CA ILE A 124 -7.81 2.64 -1.36
C ILE A 124 -8.98 3.20 -0.55
N LEU A 125 -9.91 3.85 -1.25
CA LEU A 125 -11.18 4.28 -0.69
C LEU A 125 -12.21 3.19 -0.93
N GLU A 126 -12.94 2.75 0.10
CA GLU A 126 -14.02 1.77 0.02
C GLU A 126 -15.34 2.41 0.41
N TRP A 127 -16.46 1.96 -0.16
CA TRP A 127 -17.79 2.45 0.20
C TRP A 127 -18.89 1.39 -0.04
N GLU A 128 -20.10 1.71 0.36
CA GLU A 128 -21.33 0.95 0.09
C GLU A 128 -22.35 1.88 -0.61
N PRO A 129 -23.43 1.39 -1.21
CA PRO A 129 -23.74 0.00 -1.49
C PRO A 129 -23.08 -0.49 -2.78
N LYS A 130 -23.11 -1.81 -2.99
CA LYS A 130 -22.86 -2.38 -4.33
C LYS A 130 -23.85 -1.78 -5.32
N PRO A 131 -23.40 -1.38 -6.52
CA PRO A 131 -24.25 -0.67 -7.44
C PRO A 131 -25.41 -1.54 -7.91
N ILE A 132 -26.61 -0.98 -7.89
CA ILE A 132 -27.81 -1.53 -8.53
C ILE A 132 -28.30 -0.44 -9.46
N ASN A 133 -28.08 -0.61 -10.76
CA ASN A 133 -28.38 0.39 -11.79
C ASN A 133 -27.77 1.78 -11.50
N SER A 134 -26.60 1.81 -10.83
CA SER A 134 -25.85 3.01 -10.50
C SER A 134 -24.37 2.86 -10.84
N LEU A 135 -23.71 3.98 -11.07
CA LEU A 135 -22.27 4.08 -11.34
C LEU A 135 -21.64 5.10 -10.40
N TYR A 136 -20.38 4.91 -10.05
CA TYR A 136 -19.67 5.80 -9.14
C TYR A 136 -18.53 6.55 -9.82
N THR A 137 -18.24 7.77 -9.35
CA THR A 137 -16.96 8.44 -9.63
C THR A 137 -16.42 8.98 -8.32
N VAL A 138 -15.13 8.80 -8.09
CA VAL A 138 -14.46 9.35 -6.91
C VAL A 138 -13.85 10.69 -7.26
N GLN A 139 -14.01 11.67 -6.38
CA GLN A 139 -13.25 12.91 -6.40
C GLN A 139 -12.37 12.97 -5.15
N ILE A 140 -11.13 13.40 -5.32
CA ILE A 140 -10.20 13.61 -4.22
C ILE A 140 -9.54 14.98 -4.34
N SER A 141 -9.37 15.67 -3.22
CA SER A 141 -8.64 16.92 -3.15
C SER A 141 -7.91 17.02 -1.82
N PRO A 142 -6.79 17.74 -1.75
CA PRO A 142 -6.35 18.29 -0.48
C PRO A 142 -7.32 19.38 -0.04
N ARG A 143 -7.37 19.69 1.26
CA ARG A 143 -8.39 20.57 1.86
C ARG A 143 -8.63 21.92 1.16
N LEU A 144 -7.60 22.50 0.52
CA LEU A 144 -7.66 23.78 -0.19
C LEU A 144 -7.33 23.65 -1.69
N GLY A 145 -7.36 22.42 -2.23
CA GLY A 145 -7.01 22.15 -3.62
C GLY A 145 -8.23 21.94 -4.51
N ASN A 146 -7.94 21.72 -5.79
CA ASN A 146 -8.96 21.37 -6.77
C ASN A 146 -9.31 19.89 -6.69
N TRP A 147 -10.59 19.58 -6.90
CA TRP A 147 -11.07 18.21 -7.02
C TRP A 147 -10.52 17.53 -8.26
N LYS A 148 -9.94 16.35 -8.06
CA LYS A 148 -9.52 15.47 -9.16
C LYS A 148 -10.41 14.23 -9.21
N ASN A 149 -10.93 13.95 -10.40
CA ASN A 149 -11.70 12.73 -10.66
C ASN A 149 -10.77 11.50 -10.72
N LYS A 150 -11.24 10.40 -10.13
CA LYS A 150 -10.64 9.08 -10.07
C LYS A 150 -11.75 8.05 -10.25
N CYS A 151 -11.41 6.87 -10.77
CA CYS A 151 -12.32 5.74 -10.95
C CYS A 151 -13.66 6.15 -11.60
N PHE A 152 -13.57 6.62 -12.84
CA PHE A 152 -14.70 7.18 -13.60
C PHE A 152 -15.77 6.14 -13.88
N TYR A 153 -17.03 6.48 -13.58
CA TYR A 153 -18.22 5.67 -13.88
C TYR A 153 -18.04 4.17 -13.57
N THR A 154 -17.46 3.85 -12.41
CA THR A 154 -17.12 2.50 -12.01
C THR A 154 -18.29 1.78 -11.33
N THR A 155 -18.37 0.48 -11.51
CA THR A 155 -19.24 -0.42 -10.73
C THR A 155 -18.54 -0.95 -9.48
N ASN A 156 -17.25 -0.67 -9.30
CA ASN A 156 -16.53 -1.08 -8.10
C ASN A 156 -16.96 -0.22 -6.92
N THR A 157 -16.95 -0.83 -5.74
CA THR A 157 -17.15 -0.15 -4.45
C THR A 157 -15.83 0.19 -3.77
N GLU A 158 -14.77 0.31 -4.58
CA GLU A 158 -13.43 0.67 -4.17
C GLU A 158 -12.75 1.54 -5.24
N CYS A 159 -11.82 2.38 -4.81
CA CYS A 159 -11.00 3.19 -5.71
C CYS A 159 -9.59 3.39 -5.15
N ASP A 160 -8.60 3.02 -5.96
CA ASP A 160 -7.20 3.32 -5.68
C ASP A 160 -6.90 4.79 -5.99
N VAL A 161 -6.61 5.54 -4.92
CA VAL A 161 -6.28 6.98 -4.97
C VAL A 161 -4.83 7.24 -4.53
N THR A 162 -4.00 6.19 -4.54
CA THR A 162 -2.61 6.24 -4.10
C THR A 162 -1.80 7.29 -4.85
N ASP A 163 -1.99 7.43 -6.16
CA ASP A 163 -1.27 8.37 -7.00
C ASP A 163 -1.50 9.85 -6.63
N GLU A 164 -2.63 10.15 -5.99
CA GLU A 164 -2.97 11.50 -5.54
C GLU A 164 -2.43 11.80 -4.15
N ILE A 165 -2.57 10.85 -3.22
CA ILE A 165 -2.14 11.02 -1.83
C ILE A 165 -0.62 10.98 -1.65
N VAL A 166 0.10 10.28 -2.52
CA VAL A 166 1.58 10.22 -2.46
C VAL A 166 2.28 11.48 -2.97
N LYS A 167 1.55 12.42 -3.59
CA LYS A 167 2.12 13.71 -4.02
C LYS A 167 2.57 14.54 -2.82
N ASN A 168 1.77 14.55 -1.76
CA ASN A 168 2.14 15.15 -0.50
C ASN A 168 1.51 14.42 0.69
N VAL A 169 2.24 13.46 1.25
CA VAL A 169 1.74 12.63 2.35
C VAL A 169 1.45 13.40 3.64
N LYS A 170 1.92 14.65 3.78
CA LYS A 170 1.69 15.49 4.96
C LYS A 170 0.41 16.33 4.86
N GLU A 171 -0.23 16.40 3.70
CA GLU A 171 -1.50 17.09 3.54
C GLU A 171 -2.68 16.25 4.04
N THR A 172 -3.75 16.95 4.40
CA THR A 172 -5.04 16.34 4.73
C THR A 172 -5.92 16.35 3.49
N TYR A 173 -6.36 15.16 3.11
CA TYR A 173 -7.19 14.91 1.94
C TYR A 173 -8.65 14.70 2.34
N LEU A 174 -9.54 15.13 1.45
CA LEU A 174 -10.96 14.82 1.46
C LEU A 174 -11.30 14.11 0.15
N ALA A 175 -12.08 13.04 0.23
CA ALA A 175 -12.66 12.40 -0.94
C ALA A 175 -14.19 12.51 -0.90
N ARG A 176 -14.81 12.41 -2.07
CA ARG A 176 -16.25 12.26 -2.19
C ARG A 176 -16.59 11.29 -3.31
N VAL A 177 -17.63 10.50 -3.09
CA VAL A 177 -18.11 9.50 -4.07
C VAL A 177 -19.41 10.02 -4.66
N LEU A 178 -19.38 10.30 -5.96
CA LEU A 178 -20.51 10.79 -6.74
C LEU A 178 -21.25 9.58 -7.32
N SER A 179 -22.57 9.59 -7.24
CA SER A 179 -23.43 8.48 -7.68
C SER A 179 -24.23 8.92 -8.91
N TYR A 180 -24.16 8.13 -9.98
CA TYR A 180 -24.83 8.38 -11.26
C TYR A 180 -25.83 7.26 -11.55
N PRO A 181 -26.94 7.55 -12.26
CA PRO A 181 -27.77 6.49 -12.82
C PRO A 181 -26.98 5.74 -13.90
N ALA A 182 -27.27 4.44 -14.09
CA ALA A 182 -26.63 3.65 -15.16
C ALA A 182 -26.94 4.22 -16.56
N ASP A 183 -28.14 4.76 -16.75
CA ASP A 183 -28.53 5.48 -17.96
C ASP A 183 -28.07 6.94 -17.85
N ILE A 184 -26.84 7.22 -18.28
CA ILE A 184 -26.22 8.55 -18.25
C ILE A 184 -26.89 9.45 -19.31
N THR A 185 -28.09 9.93 -19.03
CA THR A 185 -28.90 10.74 -19.95
C THR A 185 -28.92 12.23 -19.61
N SER A 186 -28.36 12.62 -18.46
CA SER A 186 -28.32 14.02 -18.01
C SER A 186 -26.98 14.37 -17.36
N TYR A 187 -26.30 15.37 -17.93
CA TYR A 187 -25.03 15.94 -17.44
C TYR A 187 -25.22 17.30 -16.74
N ALA A 188 -26.47 17.73 -16.53
CA ALA A 188 -26.77 19.13 -16.19
C ALA A 188 -26.90 19.43 -14.68
N VAL A 189 -26.96 18.40 -13.82
CA VAL A 189 -27.13 18.54 -12.36
C VAL A 189 -25.94 17.89 -11.65
N GLU A 190 -25.37 18.54 -10.63
CA GLU A 190 -24.32 17.94 -9.81
C GLU A 190 -24.87 16.64 -9.19
N PRO A 191 -24.24 15.49 -9.46
CA PRO A 191 -24.75 14.21 -9.01
C PRO A 191 -24.69 14.11 -7.48
N PRO A 192 -25.60 13.35 -6.86
CA PRO A 192 -25.60 13.17 -5.42
C PRO A 192 -24.28 12.52 -4.95
N PHE A 193 -23.69 13.06 -3.89
CA PHE A 193 -22.41 12.59 -3.36
C PHE A 193 -22.41 12.49 -1.84
N THR A 194 -21.45 11.73 -1.34
CA THR A 194 -21.12 11.61 0.09
C THR A 194 -19.63 11.85 0.29
N ASN A 195 -19.28 12.60 1.33
CA ASN A 195 -17.90 12.91 1.68
C ASN A 195 -17.29 11.80 2.56
N SER A 196 -16.01 11.53 2.38
CA SER A 196 -15.23 10.69 3.27
C SER A 196 -14.90 11.44 4.57
N PRO A 197 -14.46 10.73 5.62
CA PRO A 197 -13.66 11.34 6.68
C PRO A 197 -12.42 12.02 6.08
N GLU A 198 -11.87 13.01 6.78
CA GLU A 198 -10.56 13.55 6.46
C GLU A 198 -9.47 12.49 6.65
N PHE A 199 -8.43 12.54 5.83
CA PHE A 199 -7.33 11.57 5.89
C PHE A 199 -5.98 12.26 5.67
N THR A 200 -5.08 12.12 6.63
CA THR A 200 -3.70 12.60 6.57
C THR A 200 -2.74 11.42 6.47
N PRO A 201 -2.21 11.08 5.29
CA PRO A 201 -1.45 9.84 5.07
C PRO A 201 -0.29 9.65 6.05
N TYR A 202 0.49 10.70 6.32
CA TYR A 202 1.63 10.66 7.24
C TYR A 202 1.24 10.34 8.69
N LEU A 203 0.01 10.63 9.10
CA LEU A 203 -0.47 10.36 10.47
C LEU A 203 -1.26 9.07 10.57
N GLU A 204 -1.96 8.69 9.50
CA GLU A 204 -3.02 7.69 9.59
C GLU A 204 -2.75 6.41 8.80
N THR A 205 -1.84 6.42 7.80
CA THR A 205 -1.51 5.17 7.08
C THR A 205 -0.99 4.11 8.05
N ASN A 206 -1.49 2.89 7.95
CA ASN A 206 -0.97 1.78 8.73
C ASN A 206 0.46 1.46 8.30
N LEU A 207 1.25 1.03 9.29
CA LEU A 207 2.57 0.47 9.05
C LEU A 207 2.39 -1.01 8.70
N GLY A 208 2.87 -1.40 7.52
CA GLY A 208 2.85 -2.79 7.08
C GLY A 208 3.67 -3.70 8.00
N GLN A 209 3.40 -5.00 7.92
CA GLN A 209 4.15 -6.00 8.66
C GLN A 209 5.65 -5.93 8.27
N PRO A 210 6.58 -5.71 9.22
CA PRO A 210 7.99 -5.64 8.92
C PRO A 210 8.56 -7.03 8.59
N ILE A 211 9.68 -7.06 7.87
CA ILE A 211 10.38 -8.29 7.50
C ILE A 211 11.81 -8.22 8.05
N ILE A 212 12.25 -9.29 8.69
CA ILE A 212 13.65 -9.44 9.11
C ILE A 212 14.45 -9.83 7.88
N GLN A 213 15.39 -8.99 7.46
CA GLN A 213 16.20 -9.21 6.26
C GLN A 213 17.33 -10.20 6.53
N SER A 214 18.02 -10.03 7.65
CA SER A 214 19.13 -10.88 8.05
C SER A 214 19.34 -10.80 9.55
N PHE A 215 19.99 -11.83 10.09
CA PHE A 215 20.43 -11.85 11.46
C PHE A 215 21.68 -12.73 11.59
N GLU A 216 22.56 -12.38 12.52
CA GLU A 216 23.81 -13.10 12.77
C GLU A 216 24.16 -13.04 14.25
N GLN A 217 24.47 -14.21 14.84
CA GLN A 217 24.92 -14.31 16.22
C GLN A 217 26.41 -14.64 16.26
N VAL A 218 27.22 -13.69 16.69
CA VAL A 218 28.67 -13.85 16.84
C VAL A 218 29.03 -13.74 18.32
N GLY A 219 29.37 -14.88 18.93
CA GLY A 219 29.70 -14.96 20.35
C GLY A 219 28.53 -14.56 21.24
N THR A 220 28.64 -13.39 21.88
CA THR A 220 27.62 -12.82 22.78
C THR A 220 26.85 -11.66 22.17
N LYS A 221 26.96 -11.43 20.86
CA LYS A 221 26.28 -10.36 20.14
C LYS A 221 25.36 -10.94 19.08
N LEU A 222 24.14 -10.43 19.01
CA LEU A 222 23.18 -10.74 17.96
C LEU A 222 22.90 -9.46 17.17
N ASN A 223 23.25 -9.49 15.89
CA ASN A 223 22.93 -8.46 14.91
C ASN A 223 21.62 -8.85 14.20
N VAL A 224 20.66 -7.93 14.12
CA VAL A 224 19.40 -8.13 13.40
C VAL A 224 19.16 -6.93 12.51
N THR A 225 18.94 -7.17 11.22
CA THR A 225 18.64 -6.12 10.24
C THR A 225 17.20 -6.28 9.74
N VAL A 226 16.44 -5.19 9.82
CA VAL A 226 15.07 -5.09 9.31
C VAL A 226 15.11 -4.60 7.87
N HIS A 227 14.35 -5.26 7.00
CA HIS A 227 14.21 -4.87 5.61
C HIS A 227 13.51 -3.50 5.51
N ASP A 228 14.12 -2.58 4.77
CA ASP A 228 13.52 -1.27 4.52
C ASP A 228 12.50 -1.33 3.39
N ALA A 229 11.21 -1.43 3.75
CA ALA A 229 10.13 -1.59 2.78
C ALA A 229 9.99 -0.36 1.89
N ARG A 230 9.90 -0.57 0.57
CA ARG A 230 9.60 0.51 -0.39
C ARG A 230 8.14 0.94 -0.27
N THR A 231 7.91 2.24 -0.45
CA THR A 231 6.58 2.85 -0.52
C THR A 231 6.29 3.32 -1.94
N LEU A 232 5.04 3.72 -2.21
CA LEU A 232 4.66 4.34 -3.48
C LEU A 232 4.93 5.85 -3.53
N VAL A 233 5.48 6.42 -2.45
CA VAL A 233 5.91 7.82 -2.39
C VAL A 233 7.14 8.01 -3.26
N ARG A 234 7.18 9.10 -4.02
CA ARG A 234 8.30 9.41 -4.90
C ARG A 234 9.00 10.70 -4.53
N ALA A 235 10.32 10.69 -4.63
CA ALA A 235 11.13 11.88 -4.74
C ALA A 235 12.06 11.72 -5.95
N ASN A 236 12.14 12.77 -6.78
CA ASN A 236 13.01 12.80 -7.97
C ASN A 236 12.90 11.53 -8.84
N SER A 237 11.66 11.09 -9.11
CA SER A 237 11.30 9.86 -9.86
C SER A 237 11.60 8.50 -9.21
N THR A 238 12.29 8.47 -8.08
CA THR A 238 12.60 7.25 -7.32
C THR A 238 11.55 6.98 -6.23
N PHE A 239 11.28 5.71 -5.95
CA PHE A 239 10.41 5.30 -4.84
C PHE A 239 11.16 5.38 -3.52
N LEU A 240 10.56 6.05 -2.54
CA LEU A 240 11.11 6.22 -1.21
C LEU A 240 10.83 4.99 -0.35
N SER A 241 11.79 4.64 0.51
CA SER A 241 11.56 3.65 1.55
C SER A 241 10.70 4.20 2.69
N LEU A 242 10.23 3.32 3.57
CA LEU A 242 9.49 3.71 4.75
C LEU A 242 10.34 4.62 5.65
N ARG A 243 11.64 4.30 5.76
CA ARG A 243 12.63 5.12 6.47
C ARG A 243 12.83 6.47 5.81
N ASP A 244 12.89 6.56 4.48
CA ASP A 244 13.06 7.84 3.78
C ASP A 244 11.89 8.80 4.04
N VAL A 245 10.67 8.29 4.14
CA VAL A 245 9.47 9.11 4.35
C VAL A 245 9.35 9.57 5.82
N PHE A 246 9.52 8.67 6.79
CA PHE A 246 9.34 8.98 8.21
C PHE A 246 10.63 9.43 8.92
N GLY A 247 11.80 9.16 8.34
CA GLY A 247 13.09 9.50 8.90
C GLY A 247 13.27 8.99 10.34
N LYS A 248 13.47 9.94 11.25
CA LYS A 248 13.66 9.72 12.69
C LYS A 248 12.38 9.39 13.46
N ASP A 249 11.20 9.60 12.87
CA ASP A 249 9.93 9.34 13.53
C ASP A 249 9.61 7.85 13.54
N LEU A 250 10.19 7.09 12.61
CA LEU A 250 10.10 5.64 12.56
C LEU A 250 11.09 5.01 13.55
N ASN A 251 10.61 4.11 14.38
CA ASN A 251 11.44 3.26 15.25
C ASN A 251 11.07 1.81 15.00
N TYR A 252 11.99 0.91 15.31
CA TYR A 252 11.70 -0.52 15.39
C TYR A 252 11.87 -0.99 16.83
N THR A 253 10.95 -1.84 17.27
CA THR A 253 11.06 -2.58 18.53
C THR A 253 11.32 -4.05 18.22
N LEU A 254 12.45 -4.58 18.68
CA LEU A 254 12.81 -5.98 18.64
C LEU A 254 12.35 -6.64 19.93
N TYR A 255 11.52 -7.67 19.83
CA TYR A 255 11.16 -8.54 20.93
C TYR A 255 11.92 -9.84 20.77
N TYR A 256 12.70 -10.23 21.77
CA TYR A 256 13.59 -11.40 21.69
C TYR A 256 13.59 -12.19 23.00
N TRP A 257 13.76 -13.50 22.89
CA TRP A 257 13.79 -14.43 24.02
C TRP A 257 14.68 -15.61 23.70
N LYS A 258 15.20 -16.29 24.73
CA LYS A 258 15.91 -17.56 24.54
C LYS A 258 14.90 -18.61 24.07
N ALA A 259 15.27 -19.47 23.13
CA ALA A 259 14.41 -20.57 22.69
C ALA A 259 14.05 -21.53 23.84
N SER A 260 14.94 -21.64 24.84
CA SER A 260 14.79 -22.44 26.05
C SER A 260 13.96 -21.75 27.16
N SER A 261 13.53 -20.49 26.98
CA SER A 261 12.85 -19.71 28.02
C SER A 261 11.65 -18.94 27.48
N THR A 262 10.68 -18.65 28.35
CA THR A 262 9.52 -17.83 28.03
C THR A 262 9.74 -16.33 28.28
N GLY A 263 10.86 -15.94 28.90
CA GLY A 263 11.16 -14.56 29.25
C GLY A 263 11.46 -13.69 28.02
N LYS A 264 10.54 -12.79 27.66
CA LYS A 264 10.70 -11.83 26.56
C LYS A 264 11.42 -10.56 27.00
N LYS A 265 12.49 -10.23 26.28
CA LYS A 265 13.20 -8.95 26.37
C LYS A 265 12.82 -8.08 25.17
N LYS A 266 13.06 -6.77 25.30
CA LYS A 266 12.81 -5.78 24.23
C LYS A 266 14.00 -4.86 24.03
N ALA A 267 14.24 -4.48 22.79
CA ALA A 267 15.20 -3.45 22.41
C ALA A 267 14.56 -2.52 21.37
N THR A 268 14.93 -1.24 21.36
CA THR A 268 14.40 -0.26 20.42
C THR A 268 15.53 0.43 19.68
N THR A 269 15.35 0.67 18.39
CA THR A 269 16.31 1.37 17.53
C THR A 269 15.58 2.36 16.63
N ASN A 270 16.23 3.48 16.31
CA ASN A 270 15.79 4.43 15.30
C ASN A 270 16.43 4.17 13.93
N THR A 271 17.24 3.11 13.80
CA THR A 271 17.84 2.66 12.54
C THR A 271 17.15 1.39 12.05
N ASN A 272 17.69 0.73 11.02
CA ASN A 272 17.16 -0.56 10.55
C ASN A 272 17.90 -1.75 11.20
N GLY A 273 18.92 -1.48 12.03
CA GLY A 273 19.74 -2.49 12.66
C GLY A 273 19.60 -2.51 14.18
N PHE A 274 19.75 -3.71 14.75
CA PHE A 274 19.88 -3.95 16.17
C PHE A 274 21.21 -4.66 16.43
N LEU A 275 21.90 -4.25 17.49
CA LEU A 275 23.04 -4.97 18.03
C LEU A 275 22.77 -5.19 19.51
N ILE A 276 22.37 -6.40 19.89
CA ILE A 276 21.97 -6.76 21.26
C ILE A 276 22.90 -7.79 21.87
N ASP A 277 23.05 -7.72 23.20
CA ASP A 277 23.80 -8.70 23.98
C ASP A 277 22.96 -9.96 24.25
N VAL A 278 23.56 -11.11 23.96
CA VAL A 278 22.95 -12.44 24.09
C VAL A 278 23.92 -13.40 24.76
N ASP A 279 23.37 -14.47 25.35
CA ASP A 279 24.18 -15.48 26.02
C ASP A 279 24.82 -16.42 25.01
N LYS A 280 26.11 -16.73 25.20
CA LYS A 280 26.87 -17.59 24.30
C LYS A 280 26.33 -19.02 24.33
N GLY A 281 26.10 -19.61 23.17
CA GLY A 281 25.65 -21.00 23.04
C GLY A 281 24.14 -21.20 23.21
N GLU A 282 23.39 -20.14 23.45
CA GLU A 282 21.93 -20.18 23.51
C GLU A 282 21.32 -19.73 22.17
N ASN A 283 20.27 -20.44 21.75
CA ASN A 283 19.45 -20.04 20.61
C ASN A 283 18.45 -18.97 21.03
N TYR A 284 18.19 -18.00 20.17
CA TYR A 284 17.25 -16.91 20.42
C TYR A 284 16.20 -16.84 19.33
N CYS A 285 14.96 -16.61 19.72
CA CYS A 285 13.87 -16.29 18.79
C CYS A 285 13.43 -14.84 18.98
N PHE A 286 13.00 -14.20 17.91
CA PHE A 286 12.64 -12.81 17.92
C PHE A 286 11.69 -12.42 16.78
N HIS A 287 10.96 -11.33 17.01
CA HIS A 287 10.19 -10.63 15.99
C HIS A 287 10.37 -9.12 16.16
N VAL A 288 10.02 -8.36 15.12
CA VAL A 288 10.15 -6.91 15.08
C VAL A 288 8.80 -6.25 14.82
N GLN A 289 8.64 -5.05 15.35
CA GLN A 289 7.46 -4.21 15.13
C GLN A 289 7.92 -2.79 14.77
N ALA A 290 7.37 -2.21 13.71
CA ALA A 290 7.57 -0.81 13.36
C ALA A 290 6.67 0.07 14.24
N VAL A 291 7.21 1.19 14.73
CA VAL A 291 6.53 2.08 15.67
C VAL A 291 6.81 3.54 15.32
N ILE A 292 5.78 4.36 15.21
CA ILE A 292 5.90 5.82 15.13
C ILE A 292 5.38 6.42 16.41
N LEU A 293 6.28 6.74 17.34
CA LEU A 293 5.90 7.11 18.72
C LEU A 293 5.07 8.40 18.79
N SER A 294 5.23 9.31 17.83
CA SER A 294 4.52 10.59 17.78
C SER A 294 3.03 10.46 17.44
N ARG A 295 2.59 9.32 16.90
CA ARG A 295 1.18 9.08 16.53
C ARG A 295 0.33 8.66 17.74
N ARG A 296 -0.95 9.06 17.71
CA ARG A 296 -1.97 8.66 18.71
C ARG A 296 -2.70 7.37 18.32
N ALA A 297 -2.96 7.17 17.03
CA ALA A 297 -3.55 5.97 16.45
C ALA A 297 -2.60 5.37 15.41
N ASN A 298 -2.79 4.10 15.05
CA ASN A 298 -1.95 3.38 14.07
C ASN A 298 -0.45 3.55 14.36
N GLN A 299 -0.10 3.51 15.66
CA GLN A 299 1.23 3.77 16.17
C GLN A 299 2.18 2.62 15.84
N LYS A 300 1.66 1.39 15.80
CA LYS A 300 2.43 0.15 15.67
C LYS A 300 1.97 -0.65 14.46
N SER A 301 2.90 -1.32 13.79
CA SER A 301 2.60 -2.34 12.78
C SER A 301 2.11 -3.65 13.42
N PRO A 302 1.63 -4.61 12.64
CA PRO A 302 1.65 -6.02 13.03
C PRO A 302 3.07 -6.50 13.39
N GLU A 303 3.17 -7.57 14.18
CA GLU A 303 4.45 -8.24 14.48
C GLU A 303 4.98 -8.94 13.22
N SER A 304 6.29 -8.89 12.98
CA SER A 304 6.91 -9.68 11.92
C SER A 304 6.76 -11.18 12.17
N PRO A 305 6.96 -12.03 11.15
CA PRO A 305 7.24 -13.44 11.38
C PRO A 305 8.38 -13.62 12.39
N ILE A 306 8.30 -14.68 13.20
CA ILE A 306 9.32 -15.03 14.17
C ILE A 306 10.52 -15.62 13.43
N ALA A 307 11.71 -15.09 13.68
CA ALA A 307 12.98 -15.67 13.27
C ALA A 307 13.69 -16.25 14.49
N CYS A 308 14.42 -17.34 14.32
CA CYS A 308 15.22 -17.93 15.38
C CYS A 308 16.65 -18.14 14.91
N THR A 309 17.61 -17.84 15.78
CA THR A 309 18.98 -18.30 15.60
C THR A 309 19.01 -19.80 15.79
N SER A 310 19.64 -20.48 14.84
CA SER A 310 20.17 -21.81 15.07
C SER A 310 21.66 -21.65 15.17
N HIS A 311 22.23 -22.03 16.31
CA HIS A 311 23.57 -22.58 16.26
C HIS A 311 23.49 -23.81 15.35
N GLU A 312 23.82 -23.67 14.06
CA GLU A 312 24.48 -24.79 13.41
C GLU A 312 25.66 -25.10 14.32
N LYS A 313 25.55 -26.23 15.01
CA LYS A 313 26.68 -26.82 15.68
C LYS A 313 27.72 -26.99 14.58
N VAL A 314 28.65 -26.04 14.44
CA VAL A 314 29.94 -26.20 13.75
C VAL A 314 30.75 -27.20 14.57
N LEU A 315 30.19 -28.39 14.75
CA LEU A 315 30.72 -29.52 15.48
C LEU A 315 31.24 -30.54 14.46
N SER A 316 31.60 -30.05 13.27
CA SER A 316 31.85 -30.94 12.14
C SER A 316 33.04 -30.50 11.30
N THR A 317 33.26 -29.24 10.94
CA THR A 317 34.40 -28.99 10.04
C THR A 317 35.75 -29.26 10.70
N GLU A 318 35.99 -28.80 11.93
CA GLU A 318 37.26 -29.11 12.61
C GLU A 318 37.35 -30.57 13.09
N LEU A 319 36.25 -31.14 13.59
CA LEU A 319 36.26 -32.55 14.01
C LEU A 319 36.40 -33.50 12.82
N PHE A 320 35.77 -33.21 11.68
CA PHE A 320 35.91 -34.01 10.45
C PHE A 320 37.28 -33.80 9.79
N LEU A 321 37.89 -32.61 9.91
CA LEU A 321 39.29 -32.41 9.49
C LEU A 321 40.24 -33.22 10.38
N ILE A 322 40.05 -33.22 11.69
CA ILE A 322 40.84 -34.02 12.63
C ILE A 322 40.65 -35.52 12.35
N ILE A 323 39.41 -36.00 12.21
CA ILE A 323 39.11 -37.39 11.86
C ILE A 323 39.71 -37.75 10.48
N GLY A 324 39.62 -36.86 9.51
CA GLY A 324 40.19 -37.04 8.17
C GLY A 324 41.72 -37.18 8.20
N ILE A 325 42.41 -36.35 8.98
CA ILE A 325 43.87 -36.43 9.17
C ILE A 325 44.26 -37.75 9.86
N VAL A 326 43.55 -38.14 10.93
CA VAL A 326 43.83 -39.40 11.65
C VAL A 326 43.65 -40.61 10.74
N MET A 327 42.58 -40.65 9.95
CA MET A 327 42.34 -41.73 9.00
C MET A 327 43.41 -41.81 7.91
N LEU A 328 43.88 -40.66 7.40
CA LEU A 328 44.96 -40.62 6.41
C LEU A 328 46.27 -41.21 6.97
N VAL A 329 46.62 -40.90 8.22
CA VAL A 329 47.83 -41.44 8.88
C VAL A 329 47.73 -42.96 9.04
N ILE A 330 46.56 -43.48 9.43
CA ILE A 330 46.34 -44.93 9.56
C ILE A 330 46.52 -45.63 8.21
N ILE A 331 45.99 -45.07 7.12
CA ILE A 331 46.14 -45.63 5.78
C ILE A 331 47.62 -45.66 5.36
N ILE A 332 48.36 -44.56 5.57
CA ILE A 332 49.80 -44.51 5.27
C ILE A 332 50.55 -45.58 6.06
N PHE A 333 50.25 -45.74 7.35
CA PHE A 333 50.89 -46.75 8.19
C PHE A 333 50.63 -48.19 7.70
N ILE A 334 49.39 -48.50 7.30
CA ILE A 334 49.03 -49.81 6.72
C ILE A 334 49.79 -50.06 5.42
N VAL A 335 49.89 -49.05 4.55
CA VAL A 335 50.64 -49.16 3.27
C VAL A 335 52.12 -49.41 3.55
N VAL A 336 52.73 -48.64 4.47
CA VAL A 336 54.14 -48.84 4.86
C VAL A 336 54.34 -50.24 5.42
N LEU A 337 53.54 -50.69 6.39
CA LEU A 337 53.63 -52.05 6.93
C LEU A 337 53.49 -53.13 5.86
N SER A 338 52.54 -52.97 4.94
CA SER A 338 52.31 -53.92 3.85
C SER A 338 53.53 -53.99 2.91
N VAL A 339 54.13 -52.84 2.57
CA VAL A 339 55.34 -52.79 1.75
C VAL A 339 56.54 -53.38 2.49
N SER A 340 56.72 -53.06 3.78
CA SER A 340 57.79 -53.62 4.62
C SER A 340 57.67 -55.13 4.72
N LEU A 341 56.47 -55.66 4.99
CA LEU A 341 56.22 -57.09 5.07
C LEU A 341 56.44 -57.76 3.71
N HIS A 342 56.01 -57.14 2.61
CA HIS A 342 56.24 -57.68 1.26
C HIS A 342 57.72 -57.70 0.87
N LYS A 343 58.49 -56.66 1.22
CA LYS A 343 59.95 -56.58 1.03
C LYS A 343 60.68 -57.57 1.92
N CYS A 344 60.28 -57.75 3.18
CA CYS A 344 60.81 -58.77 4.09
C CYS A 344 60.50 -60.19 3.61
N ARG A 345 59.32 -60.43 3.04
CA ARG A 345 58.95 -61.72 2.42
C ARG A 345 59.78 -62.00 1.17
N LYS A 346 60.02 -60.99 0.33
CA LYS A 346 60.86 -61.11 -0.88
C LYS A 346 62.34 -61.30 -0.55
N ALA A 347 62.86 -60.67 0.51
CA ALA A 347 64.23 -60.87 0.98
C ALA A 347 64.47 -62.25 1.63
N ARG A 348 63.42 -62.88 2.19
CA ARG A 348 63.47 -64.29 2.63
C ARG A 348 63.33 -65.31 1.49
N ALA A 349 62.97 -64.88 0.28
CA ALA A 349 62.77 -65.72 -0.90
C ALA A 349 63.94 -65.64 -1.91
N GLY A 350 65.17 -65.48 -1.43
CA GLY A 350 66.41 -65.81 -2.16
C GLY A 350 67.62 -65.00 -1.67
N PRO A 351 68.82 -65.60 -1.43
CA PRO A 351 69.32 -66.90 -1.91
C PRO A 351 69.94 -67.83 -0.82
N SER A 352 69.56 -69.12 -0.81
CA SER A 352 70.26 -70.23 -0.15
C SER A 352 69.81 -71.52 -0.83
N GLY A 353 70.62 -72.41 -1.39
CA GLY A 353 72.07 -72.50 -1.49
C GLY A 353 72.42 -73.48 -2.63
N LYS A 354 73.64 -73.35 -3.14
CA LYS A 354 74.26 -74.35 -4.02
C LYS A 354 74.52 -75.62 -3.20
N GLU A 355 74.04 -76.76 -3.66
CA GLU A 355 74.60 -78.05 -3.26
C GLU A 355 74.77 -78.93 -4.50
N ASN A 356 75.96 -79.53 -4.58
CA ASN A 356 76.48 -80.24 -5.74
C ASN A 356 75.80 -81.61 -5.89
N ALA A 357 75.44 -81.99 -7.12
CA ALA A 357 75.03 -83.34 -7.44
C ALA A 357 76.26 -84.25 -7.63
N PRO A 358 76.28 -85.49 -7.10
CA PRO A 358 77.30 -86.47 -7.43
C PRO A 358 76.94 -87.19 -8.74
N LEU A 359 77.92 -87.32 -9.63
CA LEU A 359 77.91 -88.33 -10.69
C LEU A 359 78.32 -89.67 -10.07
N ASN A 360 77.41 -90.65 -10.04
CA ASN A 360 77.76 -92.06 -9.92
C ASN A 360 77.61 -92.73 -11.30
N ALA A 361 78.60 -93.54 -11.63
CA ALA A 361 78.73 -94.30 -12.86
C ALA A 361 77.72 -95.46 -12.97
N ALA A 362 77.20 -95.69 -14.17
CA ALA A 362 76.97 -96.99 -14.80
C ALA A 362 76.61 -96.76 -16.29
#